data_AF-A0A078KZD0-F1
#
_entry.id   AF-A0A078KZD0-F1
#
_cell.length_a   1.000
_cell.length_b   1.000
_cell.length_c   1.000
_cell.angle_alpha   90.00
_cell.angle_beta   90.00
_cell.angle_gamma   90.00
#
_symmetry.space_group_name_H-M   'P 1'
#
loop_
_entity.id
_entity.type
_entity.pdbx_description
1 polymer ?
#
loop_
_entity_poly.entity_id
_entity_poly.type
_entity_poly.pdbx_seq_one_letter_code
_entity_poly.pdbx_strand_id
1 'polypeptide(L)'
;MLVTTLMMIVVSSLLVLSQMRLFLLDYKVLSLLKEKQQSLRALEAVVAKLAAQATPGECILKEQAPNLIVDLLKNKRGCIFIHEEHSYYYLIEDLGVFPCLQIQRDNLNYSTHHLQISLGALSQRSTILQIRFAKLAEFVHCENQKPGKSRLGLLSWRVL
;
A
#
# COMPACT_ATOMS: atom_id res chain seq x y z
N MET A 1 34.09 -3.48 -53.00
CA MET A 1 34.28 -4.37 -51.83
C MET A 1 34.62 -3.63 -50.54
N LEU A 2 35.56 -2.66 -50.53
CA LEU A 2 35.94 -1.96 -49.29
C LEU A 2 34.80 -1.12 -48.68
N VAL A 3 34.04 -0.42 -49.53
CA VAL A 3 32.93 0.45 -49.07
C VAL A 3 31.79 -0.37 -48.46
N THR A 4 31.50 -1.54 -49.04
CA THR A 4 30.45 -2.44 -48.55
C THR A 4 30.82 -3.08 -47.22
N THR A 5 32.09 -3.44 -47.02
CA THR A 5 32.54 -3.96 -45.72
C THR A 5 32.56 -2.86 -44.65
N LEU A 6 32.95 -1.63 -45.02
CA LEU A 6 32.90 -0.49 -44.11
C LEU A 6 31.47 -0.19 -43.65
N MET A 7 30.51 -0.18 -44.58
CA MET A 7 29.09 0.00 -44.28
C MET A 7 28.54 -1.10 -43.37
N MET A 8 28.88 -2.37 -43.65
CA MET A 8 28.47 -3.51 -42.81
C MET A 8 29.02 -3.40 -41.38
N ILE A 9 30.26 -2.93 -41.20
CA ILE A 9 30.87 -2.71 -39.88
C ILE A 9 30.12 -1.60 -39.14
N VAL A 10 29.86 -0.46 -39.79
CA VAL A 10 29.15 0.67 -39.18
C VAL A 10 27.74 0.25 -38.74
N VAL A 11 27.00 -0.45 -39.60
CA VAL A 11 25.66 -0.97 -39.27
C VAL A 11 25.72 -1.93 -38.09
N SER A 12 26.69 -2.86 -38.07
CA SER A 12 26.86 -3.82 -36.99
C SER A 12 27.22 -3.13 -35.67
N SER A 13 28.11 -2.14 -35.69
CA SER A 13 28.49 -1.36 -34.50
C SER A 13 27.32 -0.54 -33.95
N LEU A 14 26.53 0.11 -34.83
CA LEU A 14 25.33 0.84 -34.44
C LEU A 14 24.27 -0.09 -33.84
N LEU A 15 24.11 -1.29 -34.41
CA LEU A 15 23.20 -2.29 -33.89
C LEU A 15 23.62 -2.73 -32.48
N VAL A 16 24.91 -3.04 -32.27
CA VAL A 16 25.44 -3.41 -30.93
C VAL A 16 25.25 -2.27 -29.92
N LEU A 17 25.54 -1.03 -30.30
CA LEU A 17 25.33 0.15 -29.45
C LEU A 17 23.85 0.33 -29.07
N SER A 18 22.93 0.12 -30.02
CA SER A 18 21.49 0.18 -29.76
C SER A 18 21.05 -0.89 -28.74
N GLN A 19 21.50 -2.14 -28.93
CA GLN A 19 21.17 -3.25 -28.03
C GLN A 19 21.74 -3.05 -26.62
N MET A 20 22.96 -2.52 -26.49
CA MET A 20 23.52 -2.18 -25.17
C MET A 20 22.71 -1.10 -24.46
N ARG A 21 22.24 -0.07 -25.20
CA ARG A 21 21.40 0.98 -24.61
C ARG A 21 20.06 0.45 -24.10
N LEU A 22 19.43 -0.45 -24.86
CA LEU A 22 18.21 -1.14 -24.45
C LEU A 22 18.43 -1.95 -23.17
N PHE A 23 19.48 -2.77 -23.13
CA PHE A 23 19.79 -3.58 -21.95
C PHE A 23 20.05 -2.72 -20.69
N LEU A 24 20.79 -1.62 -20.83
CA LEU A 24 21.04 -0.69 -19.72
C LEU A 24 19.76 -0.02 -19.23
N LEU A 25 18.85 0.33 -20.14
CA LEU A 25 17.56 0.90 -19.80
C LEU A 25 16.71 -0.11 -19.02
N ASP A 26 16.60 -1.34 -19.53
CA ASP A 26 15.85 -2.43 -18.89
C ASP A 26 16.39 -2.74 -17.50
N TYR A 27 17.71 -2.83 -17.36
CA TYR A 27 18.37 -3.04 -16.07
C TYR A 27 18.03 -1.94 -15.06
N LYS A 28 18.05 -0.68 -15.49
CA LYS A 28 17.72 0.47 -14.64
C LYS A 28 16.27 0.43 -14.19
N VAL A 29 15.34 0.10 -15.10
CA VAL A 29 13.92 -0.05 -14.76
C VAL A 29 13.73 -1.18 -13.75
N LEU A 30 14.37 -2.33 -13.96
CA LEU A 30 14.28 -3.48 -13.06
C LEU A 30 14.83 -3.15 -11.66
N SER A 31 15.96 -2.45 -11.59
CA SER A 31 16.55 -1.99 -10.33
C SER A 31 15.60 -1.08 -9.55
N LEU A 32 15.01 -0.08 -10.22
CA LEU A 32 14.02 0.82 -9.62
C LEU A 32 12.77 0.06 -9.15
N LEU A 33 12.30 -0.89 -9.94
CA LEU A 33 11.11 -1.68 -9.61
C LEU A 33 11.38 -2.58 -8.39
N LYS A 34 12.58 -3.17 -8.30
CA LYS A 34 13.00 -3.97 -7.15
C LYS A 34 13.09 -3.14 -5.88
N GLU A 35 13.68 -1.94 -5.94
CA GLU A 35 13.76 -1.01 -4.81
C GLU A 35 12.35 -0.60 -4.33
N LYS A 36 11.46 -0.26 -5.26
CA LYS A 36 10.06 0.06 -4.95
C LYS A 36 9.33 -1.13 -4.32
N GLN A 37 9.55 -2.33 -4.84
CA GLN A 37 8.92 -3.53 -4.29
C GLN A 37 9.42 -3.87 -2.88
N GLN A 38 10.72 -3.68 -2.61
CA GLN A 38 11.28 -3.89 -1.27
C GLN A 38 10.70 -2.90 -0.25
N SER A 39 10.66 -1.61 -0.60
CA SER A 39 10.05 -0.59 0.27
C SER A 39 8.57 -0.87 0.53
N LEU A 40 7.80 -1.27 -0.49
CA LEU A 40 6.40 -1.66 -0.32
C LEU A 40 6.24 -2.82 0.67
N ARG A 41 7.02 -3.91 0.50
CA ARG A 41 6.95 -5.08 1.39
C ARG A 41 7.26 -4.74 2.84
N ALA A 42 8.20 -3.84 3.08
CA ALA A 42 8.49 -3.36 4.43
C ALA A 42 7.27 -2.64 5.03
N LEU A 43 6.63 -1.74 4.27
CA LEU A 43 5.41 -1.05 4.71
C LEU A 43 4.27 -2.05 4.97
N GLU A 44 4.08 -3.05 4.09
CA GLU A 44 3.07 -4.10 4.24
C GLU A 44 3.27 -4.89 5.54
N ALA A 45 4.51 -5.29 5.86
CA ALA A 45 4.84 -6.02 7.08
C ALA A 45 4.54 -5.21 8.34
N VAL A 46 4.89 -3.92 8.34
CA VAL A 46 4.61 -3.00 9.44
C VAL A 46 3.11 -2.81 9.63
N VAL A 47 2.41 -2.57 8.54
CA VAL A 47 0.97 -2.32 8.53
C VAL A 47 0.17 -3.56 8.96
N ALA A 48 0.59 -4.76 8.57
CA ALA A 48 -0.04 -6.00 9.04
C ALA A 48 0.08 -6.15 10.57
N LYS A 49 1.25 -5.81 11.14
CA LYS A 49 1.46 -5.80 12.60
C LYS A 49 0.59 -4.75 13.29
N LEU A 50 0.56 -3.53 12.74
CA LEU A 50 -0.31 -2.45 13.22
C LEU A 50 -1.79 -2.85 13.17
N ALA A 51 -2.27 -3.46 12.09
CA ALA A 51 -3.68 -3.84 11.98
C ALA A 51 -4.11 -4.90 13.03
N ALA A 52 -3.20 -5.83 13.33
CA ALA A 52 -3.41 -6.83 14.39
C ALA A 52 -3.44 -6.20 15.79
N GLN A 53 -2.60 -5.20 16.04
CA GLN A 53 -2.47 -4.53 17.35
C GLN A 53 -3.42 -3.35 17.52
N ALA A 54 -3.92 -2.75 16.44
CA ALA A 54 -4.69 -1.51 16.46
C ALA A 54 -5.98 -1.68 17.26
N THR A 55 -5.97 -1.22 18.51
CA THR A 55 -7.18 -1.06 19.30
C THR A 55 -7.84 0.26 18.91
N PRO A 56 -9.18 0.31 18.81
CA PRO A 56 -9.88 1.57 18.60
C PRO A 56 -9.58 2.51 19.78
N GLY A 57 -8.81 3.58 19.54
CA GLY A 57 -8.50 4.61 20.52
C GLY A 57 -7.12 5.25 20.34
N GLU A 58 -6.14 4.48 19.87
CA GLU A 58 -4.79 5.00 19.63
C GLU A 58 -4.69 5.60 18.22
N CYS A 59 -4.33 6.88 18.13
CA CYS A 59 -4.12 7.62 16.88
C CYS A 59 -5.29 7.75 15.89
N ILE A 60 -6.53 7.80 16.40
CA ILE A 60 -7.70 8.00 15.54
C ILE A 60 -7.79 9.46 15.10
N LEU A 61 -7.77 9.69 13.78
CA LEU A 61 -8.15 10.97 13.20
C LEU A 61 -9.69 11.02 13.11
N LYS A 62 -10.31 12.01 13.75
CA LYS A 62 -11.77 12.19 13.72
C LYS A 62 -12.28 12.85 12.43
N GLU A 63 -11.40 13.51 11.68
CA GLU A 63 -11.77 14.23 10.45
C GLU A 63 -11.47 13.39 9.20
N GLN A 64 -12.51 13.13 8.41
CA GLN A 64 -12.43 12.40 7.15
C GLN A 64 -12.03 13.36 6.00
N ALA A 65 -10.74 13.67 5.91
CA ALA A 65 -10.19 14.38 4.77
C ALA A 65 -9.01 13.59 4.18
N PRO A 66 -9.22 12.82 3.09
CA PRO A 66 -8.19 11.94 2.54
C PRO A 66 -6.88 12.67 2.16
N ASN A 67 -7.00 13.91 1.70
CA ASN A 67 -5.84 14.73 1.33
C ASN A 67 -5.07 15.25 2.56
N LEU A 68 -5.77 15.51 3.66
CA LEU A 68 -5.16 15.98 4.90
C LEU A 68 -4.21 14.94 5.48
N ILE A 69 -4.54 13.66 5.35
CA ILE A 69 -3.73 12.56 5.89
C ILE A 69 -2.37 12.47 5.20
N VAL A 70 -2.36 12.66 3.88
CA VAL A 70 -1.12 12.70 3.09
C VAL A 70 -0.23 13.83 3.61
N ASP A 71 -0.79 15.01 3.82
CA ASP A 71 -0.05 16.17 4.29
C ASP A 71 0.43 16.00 5.73
N LEU A 72 -0.39 15.42 6.62
CA LEU A 72 0.00 15.14 8.00
C LEU A 72 1.18 14.16 8.04
N LEU A 73 1.10 13.04 7.32
CA LEU A 73 2.17 12.05 7.28
C LEU A 73 3.46 12.59 6.66
N LYS A 74 3.37 13.38 5.57
CA LYS A 74 4.52 14.06 4.97
C LYS A 74 5.19 15.03 5.94
N ASN A 75 4.39 15.72 6.75
CA ASN A 75 4.88 16.65 7.78
C ASN A 75 5.25 15.97 9.11
N LYS A 76 5.41 14.63 9.12
CA LYS A 76 5.79 13.85 10.31
C LYS A 76 4.82 14.05 11.48
N ARG A 77 3.53 14.19 11.16
CA ARG A 77 2.44 14.29 12.14
C ARG A 77 1.63 12.99 12.13
N GLY A 78 1.43 12.44 13.32
CA GLY A 78 0.78 11.16 13.54
C GLY A 78 1.50 10.39 14.63
N CYS A 79 1.11 9.15 14.83
CA CYS A 79 1.75 8.29 15.82
C CYS A 79 2.94 7.59 15.23
N ILE A 80 3.91 7.29 16.07
CA ILE A 80 5.18 6.68 15.65
C ILE A 80 5.10 5.20 15.94
N PHE A 81 5.39 4.40 14.92
CA PHE A 81 5.62 2.98 15.06
C PHE A 81 7.07 2.68 14.70
N ILE A 82 7.79 1.99 15.57
CA ILE A 82 9.19 1.64 15.36
C ILE A 82 9.26 0.17 14.98
N HIS A 83 9.84 -0.12 13.80
CA HIS A 83 10.05 -1.48 13.34
C HIS A 83 11.39 -1.63 12.64
N GLU A 84 12.18 -2.63 13.07
CA GLU A 84 13.50 -2.93 12.50
C GLU A 84 14.38 -1.67 12.39
N GLU A 85 14.48 -0.90 13.49
CA GLU A 85 15.24 0.36 13.59
C GLU A 85 14.72 1.53 12.73
N HIS A 86 13.64 1.34 11.99
CA HIS A 86 12.99 2.38 11.21
C HIS A 86 11.76 2.94 11.93
N SER A 87 11.62 4.25 11.88
CA SER A 87 10.43 4.95 12.39
C SER A 87 9.44 5.21 11.26
N TYR A 88 8.17 4.90 11.53
CA TYR A 88 7.05 5.09 10.62
C TYR A 88 6.01 5.98 11.29
N TYR A 89 5.47 6.94 10.55
CA TYR A 89 4.31 7.70 11.01
C TYR A 89 3.04 7.03 10.51
N TYR A 90 2.06 6.88 11.39
CA TYR A 90 0.78 6.31 11.02
C TYR A 90 -0.39 7.10 11.61
N LEU A 91 -1.52 6.99 10.92
CA LEU A 91 -2.81 7.53 11.30
C LEU A 91 -3.87 6.48 11.04
N ILE A 92 -4.87 6.41 11.91
CA ILE A 92 -5.99 5.48 11.79
C ILE A 92 -7.26 6.31 11.58
N GLU A 93 -8.00 6.01 10.53
CA GLU A 93 -9.36 6.50 10.32
C GLU A 93 -10.33 5.39 10.69
N ASP A 94 -11.26 5.71 11.57
CA ASP A 94 -12.39 4.85 11.85
C ASP A 94 -13.49 5.08 10.81
N LEU A 95 -13.76 4.07 9.98
CA LEU A 95 -14.83 4.13 8.99
C LEU A 95 -16.17 3.62 9.55
N GLY A 96 -16.17 3.07 10.76
CA GLY A 96 -17.36 2.59 11.46
C GLY A 96 -17.81 1.20 11.05
N VAL A 97 -19.02 0.85 11.48
CA VAL A 97 -19.68 -0.43 11.21
C VAL A 97 -20.34 -0.40 9.84
N PHE A 98 -20.21 -1.49 9.10
CA PHE A 98 -20.85 -1.73 7.81
C PHE A 98 -21.87 -2.87 7.94
N PRO A 99 -23.16 -2.57 8.22
CA PRO A 99 -24.18 -3.59 8.50
C PRO A 99 -24.44 -4.55 7.35
N CYS A 100 -24.32 -4.06 6.12
CA CYS A 100 -24.58 -4.80 4.89
C CYS A 100 -23.39 -5.62 4.40
N LEU A 101 -22.23 -5.53 5.06
CA LEU A 101 -21.07 -6.38 4.82
C LEU A 101 -20.96 -7.33 6.02
N GLN A 102 -21.36 -8.58 5.81
CA GLN A 102 -21.50 -9.55 6.89
C GLN A 102 -20.55 -10.73 6.71
N ILE A 103 -20.18 -11.32 7.83
CA ILE A 103 -19.46 -12.59 7.89
C ILE A 103 -20.22 -13.57 8.77
N GLN A 104 -20.26 -14.83 8.35
CA GLN A 104 -20.82 -15.91 9.15
C GLN A 104 -19.68 -16.64 9.87
N ARG A 105 -19.76 -16.73 11.20
CA ARG A 105 -18.80 -17.44 12.04
C ARG A 105 -19.57 -18.19 13.12
N ASP A 106 -19.28 -19.48 13.29
CA ASP A 106 -19.96 -20.33 14.28
C ASP A 106 -21.50 -20.29 14.16
N ASN A 107 -22.00 -20.31 12.92
CA ASN A 107 -23.42 -20.17 12.55
C ASN A 107 -24.09 -18.83 12.92
N LEU A 108 -23.35 -17.86 13.43
CA LEU A 108 -23.84 -16.52 13.73
C LEU A 108 -23.38 -15.52 12.66
N ASN A 109 -24.26 -14.57 12.33
CA ASN A 109 -23.94 -13.47 11.43
C ASN A 109 -23.39 -12.30 12.25
N TYR A 110 -22.33 -11.70 11.73
CA TYR A 110 -21.69 -10.52 12.31
C TYR A 110 -21.56 -9.46 11.24
N SER A 111 -21.66 -8.18 11.62
CA SER A 111 -21.30 -7.08 10.74
C SER A 111 -19.79 -6.87 10.77
N THR A 112 -19.26 -6.04 9.86
CA THR A 112 -17.85 -5.71 9.84
C THR A 112 -17.60 -4.27 10.28
N HIS A 113 -16.58 -4.06 11.11
CA HIS A 113 -16.07 -2.74 11.47
C HIS A 113 -14.84 -2.42 10.63
N HIS A 114 -14.84 -1.31 9.91
CA HIS A 114 -13.77 -0.99 8.97
C HIS A 114 -12.87 0.10 9.51
N LEU A 115 -11.58 -0.13 9.40
CA LEU A 115 -10.54 0.84 9.71
C LEU A 115 -9.74 1.12 8.45
N GLN A 116 -9.29 2.35 8.28
CA GLN A 116 -8.30 2.70 7.28
C GLN A 116 -7.03 3.16 7.98
N ILE A 117 -5.93 2.45 7.72
CA ILE A 117 -4.63 2.75 8.32
C ILE A 117 -3.75 3.34 7.23
N SER A 118 -3.25 4.55 7.48
CA SER A 118 -2.33 5.25 6.60
C SER A 118 -0.97 5.32 7.24
N LEU A 119 0.07 4.93 6.51
CA LEU A 119 1.44 4.83 7.03
C LEU A 119 2.43 5.43 6.04
N GLY A 120 3.34 6.27 6.55
CA GLY A 120 4.44 6.87 5.80
C GLY A 120 5.79 6.54 6.41
N ALA A 121 6.76 6.18 5.57
CA ALA A 121 8.15 6.03 5.98
C ALA A 121 8.88 7.38 5.94
N LEU A 122 9.82 7.55 6.88
CA LEU A 122 10.70 8.71 6.98
C LEU A 122 11.81 8.78 5.90
N SER A 123 11.90 7.80 5.00
CA SER A 123 12.97 7.73 4.00
C SER A 123 12.81 8.75 2.88
N GLN A 124 13.87 8.97 2.09
CA GLN A 124 14.01 10.04 1.08
C GLN A 124 12.90 10.11 0.02
N ARG A 125 12.07 9.07 -0.12
CA ARG A 125 10.87 9.08 -0.95
C ARG A 125 9.67 8.89 -0.03
N SER A 126 8.85 9.93 0.10
CA SER A 126 7.63 9.95 0.90
C SER A 126 6.55 9.04 0.29
N THR A 127 6.76 7.73 0.32
CA THR A 127 5.77 6.74 -0.09
C THR A 127 4.80 6.56 1.06
N ILE A 128 3.50 6.72 0.79
CA ILE A 128 2.45 6.49 1.78
C ILE A 128 1.67 5.24 1.36
N LEU A 129 1.58 4.28 2.27
CA LEU A 129 0.74 3.10 2.11
C LEU A 129 -0.55 3.32 2.90
N GLN A 130 -1.69 3.15 2.23
CA GLN A 130 -2.99 3.11 2.90
C GLN A 130 -3.59 1.73 2.75
N ILE A 131 -4.09 1.19 3.85
CA ILE A 131 -4.82 -0.07 3.85
C ILE A 131 -6.20 0.10 4.45
N ARG A 132 -7.13 -0.73 4.01
CA ARG A 132 -8.44 -0.89 4.62
C ARG A 132 -8.52 -2.27 5.25
N PHE A 133 -8.89 -2.32 6.52
CA PHE A 133 -8.96 -3.55 7.29
C PHE A 133 -10.37 -3.70 7.89
N ALA A 134 -10.90 -4.92 7.86
CA ALA A 134 -12.17 -5.28 8.49
C ALA A 134 -11.96 -6.11 9.75
N LYS A 135 -12.59 -5.68 10.84
CA LYS A 135 -12.71 -6.42 12.10
C LYS A 135 -14.14 -6.91 12.28
N LEU A 136 -14.30 -7.92 13.13
CA LEU A 136 -15.62 -8.40 13.52
C LEU A 136 -16.32 -7.30 14.31
N ALA A 137 -17.59 -7.05 14.02
CA ALA A 137 -18.46 -6.17 14.77
C ALA A 137 -19.71 -6.93 15.22
N GLU A 138 -20.39 -6.39 16.22
CA GLU A 138 -21.72 -6.87 16.58
C GLU A 138 -22.66 -6.82 15.37
N PHE A 139 -23.64 -7.72 15.34
CA PHE A 139 -24.61 -7.78 14.26
C PHE A 139 -25.48 -6.53 14.26
N VAL A 140 -25.48 -5.82 13.12
CA VAL A 140 -26.38 -4.71 12.84
C VAL A 140 -27.21 -5.07 11.61
N HIS A 141 -28.51 -4.81 11.68
CA HIS A 141 -29.43 -5.09 10.59
C HIS A 141 -29.13 -4.19 9.37
N CYS A 142 -29.15 -4.77 8.18
CA CYS A 142 -29.00 -4.04 6.92
C CYS A 142 -30.39 -3.69 6.37
N GLU A 143 -30.78 -2.42 6.45
CA GLU A 143 -32.16 -1.99 6.15
C GLU A 143 -32.50 -2.00 4.64
N ASN A 144 -31.52 -1.74 3.76
CA ASN A 144 -31.81 -1.37 2.36
C ASN A 144 -31.24 -2.34 1.31
N GLN A 145 -30.51 -3.38 1.71
CA GLN A 145 -29.81 -4.26 0.77
C GLN A 145 -29.75 -5.70 1.30
N LYS A 146 -29.63 -6.68 0.39
CA LYS A 146 -29.25 -8.03 0.79
C LYS A 146 -27.80 -7.97 1.30
N PRO A 147 -27.50 -8.50 2.51
CA PRO A 147 -26.16 -8.45 3.04
C PRO A 147 -25.20 -9.22 2.13
N GLY A 148 -24.11 -8.57 1.75
CA GLY A 148 -23.01 -9.16 1.02
C GLY A 148 -22.08 -9.91 1.97
N LYS A 149 -21.45 -10.98 1.49
CA LYS A 149 -20.40 -11.68 2.24
C LYS A 149 -19.09 -10.89 2.16
N SER A 150 -18.52 -10.60 3.33
CA SER A 150 -17.22 -9.93 3.46
C SER A 150 -16.18 -10.85 4.10
N ARG A 151 -14.91 -10.48 3.99
CA ARG A 151 -13.79 -11.14 4.66
C ARG A 151 -13.30 -10.27 5.80
N LEU A 152 -12.83 -10.90 6.88
CA LEU A 152 -12.06 -10.19 7.90
C LEU A 152 -10.63 -9.99 7.42
N GLY A 153 -9.95 -9.01 7.99
CA GLY A 153 -8.56 -8.72 7.65
C GLY A 153 -8.41 -7.64 6.61
N LEU A 154 -7.33 -7.71 5.83
CA LEU A 154 -7.05 -6.75 4.76
C LEU A 154 -8.10 -6.85 3.64
N LEU A 155 -8.78 -5.74 3.38
CA LEU A 155 -9.76 -5.62 2.30
C LEU A 155 -9.16 -5.03 1.03
N SER A 156 -8.37 -3.97 1.17
CA SER A 156 -7.77 -3.24 0.06
C SER A 156 -6.54 -2.48 0.51
N TRP A 157 -5.66 -2.17 -0.44
CA TRP A 157 -4.50 -1.32 -0.20
C TRP A 157 -4.26 -0.41 -1.41
N ARG A 158 -3.63 0.74 -1.16
CA ARG A 158 -3.17 1.65 -2.21
C ARG A 158 -1.90 2.36 -1.78
N VAL A 159 -1.05 2.67 -2.75
CA VAL A 159 0.14 3.50 -2.57
C VAL A 159 -0.15 4.87 -3.13
N LEU A 160 0.17 5.90 -2.36
CA LEU A 160 0.05 7.31 -2.72
C LEU A 160 1.44 7.93 -2.95
#